data_AF-A0A7Z9WLZ6-F1
#
_entry.id   AF-A0A7Z9WLZ6-F1
#
_cell.length_a   1.000
_cell.length_b   1.000
_cell.length_c   1.000
_cell.angle_alpha   90.00
_cell.angle_beta   90.00
_cell.angle_gamma   90.00
#
_symmetry.space_group_name_H-M   'P 1'
#
loop_
_entity.id
_entity.type
_entity.pdbx_description
1 polymer ?
#
loop_
_entity_poly.entity_id
_entity_poly.type
_entity_poly.pdbx_seq_one_letter_code
_entity_poly.pdbx_strand_id
1 'polypeptide(L)'
;DFRSLGDFGSLHPEREPFLVPITRQQLIALNPGLVTPENVDDVLRRLRGVHPSIAGNEEFLHYLRGHKPVYSEAEKRELNLTLIDYDNPTNNRFTFTQEFWFEDRDRRRLDMVLFVNGFPVAVIENKSPTVPEAELEAFDQVQRTYTDRIPELLKFVQLFAACNARIHYGATWNDSLKAFYRWKVEGKDYGLENLSKTLFDREHLLRVLRDYVIFFRADDQVHKFILRPHQMRAVERIVRRVQKTSEVLETSEVFPRTGLIWHTQGSGKTLTMIVAAHKLRRLPSLENPTLLVVVDRLELEAQMVQNLEAFGFPAVVRARSKKHLRDLLASDYRGLIVTTIHKFD
;
A
#
# COMPACT_ATOMS: atom_id res chain seq x y z
N ASP A 1 -16.05 13.54 -2.01
CA ASP A 1 -15.87 14.67 -2.97
C ASP A 1 -14.40 15.00 -3.20
N PHE A 2 -13.74 14.34 -4.15
CA PHE A 2 -12.46 14.87 -4.64
C PHE A 2 -12.72 16.23 -5.29
N ARG A 3 -11.79 17.18 -5.14
CA ARG A 3 -11.89 18.45 -5.86
C ARG A 3 -11.32 18.25 -7.26
N SER A 4 -12.11 18.56 -8.30
CA SER A 4 -11.60 18.67 -9.67
C SER A 4 -10.75 19.93 -9.74
N LEU A 5 -9.58 19.84 -10.38
CA LEU A 5 -8.82 21.04 -10.72
C LEU A 5 -9.39 21.78 -11.94
N GLY A 6 -10.34 21.20 -12.68
CA GLY A 6 -10.85 21.82 -13.92
C GLY A 6 -9.72 22.26 -14.86
N ASP A 7 -9.90 23.41 -15.51
CA ASP A 7 -8.93 23.99 -16.45
C ASP A 7 -7.58 24.43 -15.83
N PHE A 8 -7.37 24.31 -14.50
CA PHE A 8 -6.02 24.47 -13.93
C PHE A 8 -5.01 23.47 -14.49
N GLY A 9 -5.48 22.35 -15.09
CA GLY A 9 -4.63 21.44 -15.85
C GLY A 9 -3.88 22.12 -17.00
N SER A 10 -4.42 23.19 -17.59
CA SER A 10 -3.78 23.92 -18.70
C SER A 10 -2.57 24.78 -18.29
N LEU A 11 -2.48 25.14 -17.00
CA LEU A 11 -1.38 25.95 -16.44
C LEU A 11 -0.38 25.11 -15.64
N HIS A 12 -0.65 23.82 -15.45
CA HIS A 12 0.27 22.91 -14.78
C HIS A 12 1.49 22.66 -15.68
N PRO A 13 2.74 22.86 -15.20
CA PRO A 13 3.92 22.53 -15.98
C PRO A 13 3.94 21.04 -16.32
N GLU A 14 4.08 20.69 -17.59
CA GLU A 14 3.98 19.29 -18.06
C GLU A 14 5.16 18.42 -17.61
N ARG A 15 6.21 18.98 -17.01
CA ARG A 15 7.33 18.21 -16.41
C ARG A 15 7.26 18.14 -14.89
N GLU A 16 6.23 18.71 -14.28
CA GLU A 16 6.06 18.68 -12.82
C GLU A 16 5.11 17.52 -12.45
N PRO A 17 5.55 16.56 -11.62
CA PRO A 17 4.68 15.46 -11.20
C PRO A 17 3.73 15.83 -10.07
N PHE A 18 3.99 16.92 -9.32
CA PHE A 18 3.24 17.29 -8.13
C PHE A 18 2.36 18.52 -8.34
N LEU A 19 1.23 18.57 -7.65
CA LEU A 19 0.45 19.80 -7.52
C LEU A 19 1.16 20.73 -6.52
N VAL A 20 2.23 21.40 -6.95
CA VAL A 20 3.19 22.11 -6.08
C VAL A 20 2.52 23.06 -5.08
N PRO A 21 1.53 23.90 -5.44
CA PRO A 21 0.88 24.78 -4.46
C PRO A 21 0.22 24.01 -3.32
N ILE A 22 -0.46 22.90 -3.63
CA ILE A 22 -1.10 22.04 -2.62
C ILE A 22 -0.03 21.31 -1.80
N THR A 23 0.98 20.78 -2.47
CA THR A 23 2.06 20.00 -1.85
C THR A 23 2.84 20.84 -0.85
N ARG A 24 3.22 22.07 -1.21
CA ARG A 24 3.90 23.01 -0.30
C ARG A 24 3.07 23.30 0.94
N GLN A 25 1.79 23.62 0.73
CA GLN A 25 0.88 23.94 1.84
C GLN A 25 0.71 22.75 2.79
N GLN A 26 0.53 21.54 2.25
CA GLN A 26 0.33 20.33 3.05
C GLN A 26 1.60 19.89 3.76
N LEU A 27 2.75 19.95 3.10
CA LEU A 27 4.04 19.62 3.72
C LEU A 27 4.32 20.47 4.95
N ILE A 28 4.13 21.80 4.86
CA ILE A 28 4.32 22.72 5.99
C ILE A 28 3.29 22.44 7.09
N ALA A 29 2.01 22.25 6.72
CA ALA A 29 0.94 22.03 7.69
C ALA A 29 1.08 20.72 8.48
N LEU A 30 1.52 19.64 7.82
CA LEU A 30 1.65 18.31 8.43
C LEU A 30 2.97 18.10 9.18
N ASN A 31 3.94 19.01 9.03
CA ASN A 31 5.28 18.89 9.62
C ASN A 31 5.70 20.19 10.33
N PRO A 32 4.93 20.66 11.32
CA PRO A 32 5.22 21.93 12.00
C PRO A 32 6.62 21.91 12.62
N GLY A 33 7.41 22.93 12.32
CA GLY A 33 8.80 23.08 12.81
C GLY A 33 9.84 22.24 12.07
N LEU A 34 9.44 21.20 11.34
CA LEU A 34 10.34 20.39 10.50
C LEU A 34 10.39 20.89 9.05
N VAL A 35 9.23 21.23 8.47
CA VAL A 35 9.13 21.81 7.13
C VAL A 35 8.62 23.24 7.22
N THR A 36 9.37 24.17 6.66
CA THR A 36 9.11 25.61 6.70
C THR A 36 9.04 26.18 5.28
N PRO A 37 8.50 27.41 5.10
CA PRO A 37 8.51 28.08 3.80
C PRO A 37 9.91 28.19 3.17
N GLU A 38 10.96 28.24 3.99
CA GLU A 38 12.36 28.39 3.57
C GLU A 38 12.98 27.06 3.09
N ASN A 39 12.58 25.91 3.66
CA ASN A 39 13.19 24.61 3.34
C ASN A 39 12.31 23.66 2.50
N VAL A 40 11.03 24.01 2.27
CA VAL A 40 10.07 23.14 1.57
C VAL A 40 10.52 22.78 0.14
N ASP A 41 11.24 23.67 -0.53
CA ASP A 41 11.76 23.40 -1.88
C ASP A 41 12.87 22.36 -1.90
N ASP A 42 13.69 22.29 -0.84
CA ASP A 42 14.69 21.22 -0.69
C ASP A 42 14.03 19.87 -0.42
N VAL A 43 12.96 19.85 0.38
CA VAL A 43 12.15 18.64 0.59
C VAL A 43 11.55 18.17 -0.73
N LEU A 44 10.94 19.08 -1.50
CA LEU A 44 10.38 18.75 -2.81
C LEU A 44 11.46 18.26 -3.79
N ARG A 45 12.63 18.88 -3.81
CA ARG A 45 13.77 18.45 -4.64
C ARG A 45 14.23 17.04 -4.26
N ARG A 46 14.30 16.70 -2.98
CA ARG A 46 14.63 15.35 -2.51
C ARG A 46 13.58 14.33 -2.95
N LEU A 47 12.29 14.66 -2.83
CA LEU A 47 11.19 13.80 -3.28
C LEU A 47 11.24 13.58 -4.80
N ARG A 48 11.50 14.63 -5.59
CA ARG A 48 11.69 14.53 -7.04
C ARG A 48 12.89 13.67 -7.43
N GLY A 49 13.92 13.64 -6.59
CA GLY A 49 15.16 12.90 -6.81
C GLY A 49 15.06 11.37 -6.65
N VAL A 50 13.91 10.83 -6.23
CA VAL A 50 13.66 9.38 -6.23
C VAL A 50 13.92 8.81 -7.63
N HIS A 51 14.59 7.66 -7.71
CA HIS A 51 14.97 7.08 -9.01
C HIS A 51 13.74 6.63 -9.83
N PRO A 52 13.70 6.84 -11.16
CA PRO A 52 12.61 6.38 -12.03
C PRO A 52 12.61 4.86 -12.25
N SER A 53 12.31 4.09 -11.21
CA SER A 53 12.25 2.62 -11.22
C SER A 53 11.24 2.08 -10.22
N ILE A 54 10.96 0.77 -10.27
CA ILE A 54 10.16 0.08 -9.25
C ILE A 54 10.73 0.26 -7.82
N ALA A 55 12.05 0.30 -7.68
CA ALA A 55 12.71 0.52 -6.38
C ALA A 55 12.50 1.97 -5.90
N GLY A 56 12.57 2.95 -6.79
CA GLY A 56 12.19 4.33 -6.44
C GLY A 56 10.70 4.45 -6.14
N ASN A 57 9.85 3.70 -6.82
CA ASN A 57 8.42 3.67 -6.51
C ASN A 57 8.12 3.12 -5.10
N GLU A 58 8.87 2.11 -4.66
CA GLU A 58 8.86 1.64 -3.28
C GLU A 58 9.39 2.70 -2.31
N GLU A 59 10.49 3.37 -2.65
CA GLU A 59 11.04 4.45 -1.84
C GLU A 59 10.01 5.57 -1.64
N PHE A 60 9.29 5.94 -2.70
CA PHE A 60 8.23 6.94 -2.61
C PHE A 60 7.06 6.47 -1.75
N LEU A 61 6.67 5.19 -1.83
CA LEU A 61 5.68 4.64 -0.91
C LEU A 61 6.14 4.73 0.55
N HIS A 62 7.44 4.57 0.84
CA HIS A 62 7.98 4.80 2.17
C HIS A 62 7.87 6.26 2.62
N TYR A 63 8.07 7.24 1.73
CA TYR A 63 7.77 8.64 2.03
C TYR A 63 6.27 8.84 2.30
N LEU A 64 5.38 8.30 1.46
CA LEU A 64 3.92 8.40 1.66
C LEU A 64 3.50 7.84 3.02
N ARG A 65 4.15 6.77 3.48
CA ARG A 65 3.90 6.11 4.78
C ARG A 65 4.55 6.79 5.99
N GLY A 66 5.33 7.85 5.79
CA GLY A 66 6.08 8.52 6.85
C GLY A 66 7.21 7.67 7.45
N HIS A 67 7.80 6.77 6.65
CA HIS A 67 8.90 5.90 7.10
C HIS A 67 10.30 6.48 6.80
N LYS A 68 10.38 7.72 6.30
CA LYS A 68 11.64 8.36 5.92
C LYS A 68 11.97 9.50 6.87
N PRO A 69 13.08 9.41 7.63
CA PRO A 69 13.50 10.48 8.51
C PRO A 69 14.13 11.65 7.75
N VAL A 70 13.99 12.83 8.35
CA VAL A 70 14.66 14.08 7.99
C VAL A 70 15.24 14.67 9.28
N TYR A 71 16.46 15.20 9.21
CA TYR A 71 17.08 15.84 10.36
C TYR A 71 16.35 17.15 10.69
N SER A 72 15.93 17.29 11.94
CA SER A 72 15.39 18.53 12.49
C SER A 72 16.50 19.29 13.20
N GLU A 73 16.90 20.43 12.67
CA GLU A 73 17.84 21.34 13.35
C GLU A 73 17.29 21.84 14.69
N ALA A 74 15.98 22.12 14.73
CA ALA A 74 15.30 22.61 15.93
C ALA A 74 15.32 21.59 17.07
N GLU A 75 15.13 20.30 16.76
CA GLU A 75 15.09 19.23 17.76
C GLU A 75 16.40 18.44 17.87
N LYS A 76 17.40 18.77 17.04
CA LYS A 76 18.69 18.08 16.92
C LYS A 76 18.59 16.55 16.80
N ARG A 77 17.54 16.07 16.13
CA ARG A 77 17.26 14.64 15.94
C ARG A 77 16.57 14.38 14.61
N GLU A 78 16.54 13.11 14.22
CA GLU A 78 15.76 12.66 13.06
C GLU A 78 14.28 12.57 13.42
N LEU A 79 13.44 13.17 12.57
CA LEU A 79 11.99 13.09 12.64
C LEU A 79 11.44 12.54 11.33
N ASN A 80 10.39 11.74 11.41
CA ASN A 80 9.74 11.20 10.22
C ASN A 80 8.98 12.31 9.49
N LEU A 81 9.19 12.40 8.17
CA LEU A 81 8.46 13.31 7.30
C LEU A 81 7.05 12.76 7.03
N THR A 82 6.02 13.50 7.41
CA THR A 82 4.61 13.15 7.18
C THR A 82 4.13 13.73 5.85
N LEU A 83 3.87 12.87 4.86
CA LEU A 83 3.25 13.28 3.59
C LEU A 83 1.73 13.13 3.59
N ILE A 84 1.22 12.18 4.36
CA ILE A 84 -0.19 11.83 4.48
C ILE A 84 -0.50 11.62 5.95
N ASP A 85 -1.56 12.27 6.43
CA ASP A 85 -2.09 12.07 7.78
C ASP A 85 -3.05 10.87 7.78
N TYR A 86 -2.56 9.70 8.17
CA TYR A 86 -3.38 8.49 8.23
C TYR A 86 -4.24 8.39 9.50
N ASP A 87 -3.93 9.18 10.52
CA ASP A 87 -4.61 9.15 11.81
C ASP A 87 -5.85 10.05 11.77
N ASN A 88 -5.77 11.17 11.06
CA ASN A 88 -6.91 12.02 10.74
C ASN A 88 -7.06 12.23 9.23
N PRO A 89 -7.81 11.32 8.54
CA PRO A 89 -8.03 11.40 7.10
C PRO A 89 -8.55 12.75 6.59
N THR A 90 -9.27 13.51 7.42
CA THR A 90 -9.87 14.81 7.05
C THR A 90 -8.84 15.93 6.89
N ASN A 91 -7.64 15.77 7.46
CA ASN A 91 -6.53 16.72 7.30
C ASN A 91 -5.92 16.67 5.89
N ASN A 92 -6.16 15.58 5.13
CA ASN A 92 -5.62 15.43 3.79
C ASN A 92 -6.49 16.10 2.72
N ARG A 93 -5.84 16.62 1.68
CA ARG A 93 -6.48 17.13 0.47
C ARG A 93 -6.50 16.06 -0.62
N PHE A 94 -7.69 15.77 -1.11
CA PHE A 94 -7.94 14.81 -2.19
C PHE A 94 -8.32 15.56 -3.46
N THR A 95 -7.56 15.35 -4.52
CA THR A 95 -7.69 16.10 -5.78
C THR A 95 -7.60 15.15 -6.95
N PHE A 96 -8.31 15.46 -8.04
CA PHE A 96 -8.11 14.76 -9.30
C PHE A 96 -7.98 15.75 -10.44
N THR A 97 -7.28 15.32 -11.48
CA THR A 97 -7.18 16.01 -12.76
C THR A 97 -7.98 15.26 -13.83
N GLN A 98 -8.43 16.00 -14.84
CA GLN A 98 -8.89 15.43 -16.10
C GLN A 98 -7.83 15.77 -17.14
N GLU A 99 -7.51 14.83 -18.02
CA GLU A 99 -6.56 15.03 -19.13
C GLU A 99 -5.19 15.59 -18.68
N PHE A 100 -4.51 14.86 -17.80
CA PHE A 100 -3.22 15.26 -17.27
C PHE A 100 -2.10 15.03 -18.29
N TRP A 101 -1.54 16.09 -18.83
CA TRP A 101 -0.39 16.05 -19.72
C TRP A 101 0.91 15.97 -18.92
N PHE A 102 1.77 15.02 -19.30
CA PHE A 102 3.11 14.89 -18.74
C PHE A 102 4.14 14.63 -19.84
N GLU A 103 5.26 15.33 -19.78
CA GLU A 103 6.38 15.22 -20.70
C GLU A 103 7.61 14.68 -19.96
N ASP A 104 8.15 13.57 -20.46
CA ASP A 104 9.41 12.98 -20.01
C ASP A 104 10.22 12.59 -21.26
N ARG A 105 10.23 11.31 -21.63
CA ARG A 105 10.83 10.83 -22.88
C ARG A 105 9.91 11.08 -24.06
N ASP A 106 8.61 10.86 -23.83
CA ASP A 106 7.54 11.28 -24.72
C ASP A 106 6.55 12.18 -23.95
N ARG A 107 5.78 12.97 -24.70
CA ARG A 107 4.60 13.66 -24.17
C ARG A 107 3.40 12.71 -24.17
N ARG A 108 2.81 12.47 -23.00
CA ARG A 108 1.65 11.59 -22.81
C ARG A 108 0.53 12.30 -22.07
N ARG A 109 -0.71 11.94 -22.42
CA ARG A 109 -1.91 12.39 -21.74
C ARG A 109 -2.53 11.23 -20.98
N LEU A 110 -2.68 11.40 -19.67
CA LEU A 110 -3.37 10.46 -18.81
C LEU A 110 -4.81 10.95 -18.61
N ASP A 111 -5.80 10.06 -18.66
CA ASP A 111 -7.19 10.48 -18.61
C ASP A 111 -7.55 11.13 -17.26
N MET A 112 -7.16 10.49 -16.16
CA MET A 112 -7.29 11.07 -14.82
C MET A 112 -6.13 10.65 -13.92
N VAL A 113 -5.67 11.57 -13.08
CA VAL A 113 -4.69 11.31 -12.03
C VAL A 113 -5.28 11.72 -10.69
N LEU A 114 -5.25 10.81 -9.72
CA LEU A 114 -5.65 11.07 -8.34
C LEU A 114 -4.44 11.50 -7.52
N PHE A 115 -4.64 12.55 -6.74
CA PHE A 115 -3.64 13.13 -5.86
C PHE A 115 -4.12 13.11 -4.40
N VAL A 116 -3.19 12.81 -3.50
CA VAL A 116 -3.34 13.02 -2.06
C VAL A 116 -2.27 14.01 -1.63
N ASN A 117 -2.69 15.12 -1.03
CA ASN A 117 -1.81 16.22 -0.62
C ASN A 117 -0.92 16.76 -1.75
N GLY A 118 -1.39 16.66 -3.00
CA GLY A 118 -0.67 17.10 -4.19
C GLY A 118 0.33 16.08 -4.75
N PHE A 119 0.48 14.91 -4.13
CA PHE A 119 1.27 13.79 -4.66
C PHE A 119 0.41 12.85 -5.51
N PRO A 120 0.84 12.46 -6.73
CA PRO A 120 0.08 11.55 -7.58
C PRO A 120 0.18 10.14 -7.01
N VAL A 121 -0.97 9.52 -6.74
CA VAL A 121 -1.04 8.19 -6.12
C VAL A 121 -1.69 7.16 -7.02
N ALA A 122 -2.62 7.56 -7.89
CA ALA A 122 -3.29 6.64 -8.81
C ALA A 122 -3.53 7.27 -10.18
N VAL A 123 -3.47 6.46 -11.23
CA VAL A 123 -3.92 6.83 -12.58
C VAL A 123 -5.17 6.03 -12.94
N ILE A 124 -6.11 6.67 -13.64
CA ILE A 124 -7.33 6.01 -14.10
C ILE A 124 -7.40 6.22 -15.62
N GLU A 125 -7.42 5.12 -16.35
CA GLU A 125 -7.58 5.11 -17.81
C GLU A 125 -9.03 4.75 -18.14
N ASN A 126 -9.71 5.62 -18.87
CA ASN A 126 -11.10 5.44 -19.27
C ASN A 126 -11.14 4.94 -20.71
N LYS A 127 -11.82 3.81 -20.92
CA LYS A 127 -11.96 3.21 -22.25
C LYS A 127 -13.41 3.11 -22.65
N SER A 128 -13.66 3.20 -23.95
CA SER A 128 -15.01 3.03 -24.48
C SER A 128 -15.56 1.64 -24.12
N PRO A 129 -16.81 1.53 -23.65
CA PRO A 129 -17.44 0.25 -23.37
C PRO A 129 -17.68 -0.59 -24.64
N THR A 130 -17.54 0.01 -25.83
CA THR A 130 -17.72 -0.66 -27.12
C THR A 130 -16.46 -1.35 -27.63
N VAL A 131 -15.29 -1.06 -27.04
CA VAL A 131 -14.02 -1.67 -27.43
C VAL A 131 -13.88 -3.02 -26.73
N PRO A 132 -13.70 -4.13 -27.47
CA PRO A 132 -13.40 -5.42 -26.87
C PRO A 132 -12.09 -5.37 -26.08
N GLU A 133 -12.08 -6.00 -24.90
CA GLU A 133 -10.87 -6.14 -24.06
C GLU A 133 -10.19 -4.80 -23.72
N ALA A 134 -10.95 -3.71 -23.66
CA ALA A 134 -10.40 -2.37 -23.45
C ALA A 134 -9.59 -2.25 -22.13
N GLU A 135 -9.90 -3.07 -21.13
CA GLU A 135 -9.10 -3.17 -19.91
C GLU A 135 -7.66 -3.65 -20.16
N LEU A 136 -7.41 -4.50 -21.16
CA LEU A 136 -6.08 -4.98 -21.53
C LEU A 136 -5.28 -3.90 -22.26
N GLU A 137 -5.94 -3.11 -23.10
CA GLU A 137 -5.32 -1.93 -23.72
C GLU A 137 -4.86 -0.93 -22.66
N ALA A 138 -5.73 -0.62 -21.69
CA ALA A 138 -5.37 0.23 -20.55
C ALA A 138 -4.25 -0.38 -19.69
N PHE A 139 -4.25 -1.70 -19.52
CA PHE A 139 -3.18 -2.42 -18.82
C PHE A 139 -1.83 -2.21 -19.53
N ASP A 140 -1.74 -2.47 -20.84
CA ASP A 140 -0.51 -2.30 -21.61
C ASP A 140 -0.08 -0.84 -21.70
N GLN A 141 -1.04 0.10 -21.77
CA GLN A 141 -0.77 1.52 -21.74
C GLN A 141 -0.07 1.93 -20.44
N VAL A 142 -0.55 1.48 -19.27
CA VAL A 142 0.09 1.81 -18.00
C VAL A 142 1.40 1.03 -17.81
N GLN A 143 1.36 -0.29 -17.97
CA GLN A 143 2.48 -1.16 -17.56
C GLN A 143 3.66 -1.13 -18.53
N ARG A 144 3.42 -0.88 -19.82
CA ARG A 144 4.46 -0.80 -20.84
C ARG A 144 4.69 0.64 -21.27
N THR A 145 3.65 1.28 -21.83
CA THR A 145 3.83 2.59 -22.45
C THR A 145 4.21 3.66 -21.42
N TYR A 146 3.50 3.78 -20.31
CA TYR A 146 3.80 4.81 -19.33
C TYR A 146 5.08 4.50 -18.54
N THR A 147 5.28 3.24 -18.14
CA THR A 147 6.53 2.80 -17.50
C THR A 147 7.76 3.10 -18.37
N ASP A 148 7.66 2.93 -19.69
CA ASP A 148 8.79 3.18 -20.60
C ASP A 148 8.96 4.64 -21.01
N ARG A 149 7.85 5.38 -21.15
CA ARG A 149 7.85 6.71 -21.80
C ARG A 149 7.75 7.88 -20.83
N ILE A 150 7.11 7.69 -19.68
CA ILE A 150 6.97 8.69 -18.62
C ILE A 150 7.34 8.13 -17.22
N PRO A 151 8.46 7.40 -17.06
CA PRO A 151 8.86 6.86 -15.77
C PRO A 151 9.09 7.92 -14.68
N GLU A 152 9.38 9.17 -15.03
CA GLU A 152 9.51 10.28 -14.08
C GLU A 152 8.20 10.61 -13.35
N LEU A 153 7.03 10.36 -13.97
CA LEU A 153 5.74 10.41 -13.28
C LEU A 153 5.43 9.08 -12.58
N LEU A 154 5.65 7.96 -13.28
CA LEU A 154 5.23 6.63 -12.84
C LEU A 154 5.99 6.13 -11.61
N LYS A 155 7.16 6.69 -11.30
CA LYS A 155 7.84 6.44 -10.03
C LYS A 155 7.04 6.92 -8.81
N PHE A 156 6.10 7.85 -8.95
CA PHE A 156 5.27 8.31 -7.83
C PHE A 156 3.94 7.57 -7.71
N VAL A 157 3.35 7.18 -8.84
CA VAL A 157 2.04 6.54 -8.90
C VAL A 157 2.10 5.12 -8.33
N GLN A 158 1.22 4.80 -7.38
CA GLN A 158 1.24 3.52 -6.66
C GLN A 158 0.30 2.47 -7.25
N LEU A 159 -0.83 2.89 -7.82
CA LEU A 159 -1.83 2.00 -8.36
C LEU A 159 -2.44 2.59 -9.63
N PHE A 160 -3.12 1.76 -10.40
CA PHE A 160 -3.91 2.22 -11.52
C PHE A 160 -5.24 1.51 -11.60
N ALA A 161 -6.20 2.12 -12.30
CA ALA A 161 -7.47 1.51 -12.65
C ALA A 161 -7.76 1.67 -14.14
N ALA A 162 -8.33 0.64 -14.74
CA ALA A 162 -8.93 0.68 -16.07
C ALA A 162 -10.45 0.67 -15.91
N CYS A 163 -11.10 1.70 -16.43
CA CYS A 163 -12.53 1.92 -16.31
C CYS A 163 -13.18 1.83 -17.70
N ASN A 164 -14.12 0.89 -17.85
CA ASN A 164 -15.05 0.82 -18.98
C ASN A 164 -16.46 0.59 -18.41
N ALA A 165 -17.21 -0.40 -18.91
CA ALA A 165 -18.42 -0.87 -18.22
C ALA A 165 -18.14 -1.48 -16.82
N ARG A 166 -16.88 -1.81 -16.53
CA ARG A 166 -16.39 -2.40 -15.27
C ARG A 166 -15.11 -1.69 -14.84
N ILE A 167 -14.65 -1.97 -13.62
CA ILE A 167 -13.37 -1.47 -13.12
C ILE A 167 -12.41 -2.63 -12.88
N HIS A 168 -11.24 -2.56 -13.51
CA HIS A 168 -10.08 -3.37 -13.17
C HIS A 168 -9.01 -2.49 -12.54
N TYR A 169 -8.18 -3.05 -11.67
CA TYR A 169 -7.14 -2.30 -10.97
C TYR A 169 -5.92 -3.18 -10.69
N GLY A 170 -4.78 -2.53 -10.47
CA GLY A 170 -3.53 -3.20 -10.14
C GLY A 170 -2.48 -2.22 -9.62
N ALA A 171 -1.32 -2.75 -9.23
CA ALA A 171 -0.14 -1.94 -8.98
C ALA A 171 0.44 -1.44 -10.31
N THR A 172 0.96 -0.22 -10.35
CA THR A 172 1.94 0.18 -11.38
C THR A 172 3.21 -0.66 -11.24
N TRP A 173 4.04 -0.77 -12.28
CA TRP A 173 5.27 -1.59 -12.26
C TRP A 173 5.00 -3.09 -12.02
N ASN A 174 3.89 -3.61 -12.55
CA ASN A 174 3.57 -5.03 -12.57
C ASN A 174 2.86 -5.39 -13.89
N ASP A 175 3.62 -5.97 -14.81
CA ASP A 175 3.19 -6.38 -16.16
C ASP A 175 2.49 -7.76 -16.18
N SER A 176 2.28 -8.40 -15.02
CA SER A 176 1.56 -9.65 -14.93
C SER A 176 0.05 -9.42 -14.83
N LEU A 177 -0.68 -9.90 -15.84
CA LEU A 177 -2.16 -9.93 -15.84
C LEU A 177 -2.76 -10.69 -14.63
N LYS A 178 -2.00 -11.60 -14.00
CA LYS A 178 -2.44 -12.28 -12.76
C LYS A 178 -2.54 -11.33 -11.55
N ALA A 179 -1.97 -10.13 -11.67
CA ALA A 179 -2.03 -9.04 -10.69
C ALA A 179 -2.99 -7.91 -11.11
N PHE A 180 -3.73 -8.12 -12.20
CA PHE A 180 -4.77 -7.20 -12.68
C PHE A 180 -6.14 -7.74 -12.28
N TYR A 181 -6.77 -7.09 -11.32
CA TYR A 181 -7.95 -7.61 -10.64
C TYR A 181 -9.20 -6.85 -11.02
N ARG A 182 -10.32 -7.56 -11.18
CA ARG A 182 -11.63 -6.93 -11.28
C ARG A 182 -12.09 -6.45 -9.91
N TRP A 183 -12.44 -5.17 -9.81
CA TRP A 183 -13.06 -4.62 -8.60
C TRP A 183 -14.51 -5.10 -8.48
N LYS A 184 -14.86 -5.58 -7.29
CA LYS A 184 -16.21 -6.02 -6.93
C LYS A 184 -16.47 -5.66 -5.48
N VAL A 185 -17.67 -5.20 -5.17
CA VAL A 185 -18.11 -4.96 -3.80
C VAL A 185 -18.87 -6.20 -3.35
N GLU A 186 -18.42 -6.86 -2.28
CA GLU A 186 -19.07 -8.08 -1.77
C GLU A 186 -19.29 -9.20 -2.81
N GLY A 187 -18.48 -9.22 -3.87
CA GLY A 187 -18.61 -10.18 -4.96
C GLY A 187 -19.67 -9.83 -6.01
N LYS A 188 -20.37 -8.70 -5.87
CA LYS A 188 -21.39 -8.20 -6.78
C LYS A 188 -20.89 -7.00 -7.60
N ASP A 189 -21.50 -6.82 -8.77
CA ASP A 189 -21.32 -5.66 -9.64
C ASP A 189 -22.53 -4.73 -9.44
N TYR A 190 -22.29 -3.56 -8.87
CA TYR A 190 -23.33 -2.59 -8.54
C TYR A 190 -23.40 -1.43 -9.54
N GLY A 191 -22.79 -1.61 -10.72
CA GLY A 191 -22.63 -0.57 -11.73
C GLY A 191 -21.41 0.33 -11.47
N LEU A 192 -20.97 1.00 -12.54
CA LEU A 192 -19.73 1.78 -12.57
C LEU A 192 -19.67 2.85 -11.47
N GLU A 193 -20.77 3.55 -11.20
CA GLU A 193 -20.83 4.58 -10.17
C GLU A 193 -20.50 4.03 -8.78
N ASN A 194 -21.13 2.94 -8.37
CA ASN A 194 -20.89 2.34 -7.05
C ASN A 194 -19.51 1.67 -6.97
N LEU A 195 -19.06 1.04 -8.06
CA LEU A 195 -17.69 0.52 -8.13
C LEU A 195 -16.67 1.65 -7.96
N SER A 196 -16.90 2.79 -8.60
CA SER A 196 -16.03 3.97 -8.49
C SER A 196 -16.04 4.55 -7.07
N LYS A 197 -17.23 4.75 -6.48
CA LYS A 197 -17.38 5.27 -5.12
C LYS A 197 -16.72 4.39 -4.06
N THR A 198 -16.63 3.08 -4.30
CA THR A 198 -16.03 2.14 -3.34
C THR A 198 -14.53 1.94 -3.55
N LEU A 199 -14.05 1.90 -4.80
CA LEU A 199 -12.62 1.79 -5.07
C LEU A 199 -11.87 3.08 -4.76
N PHE A 200 -12.47 4.23 -5.10
CA PHE A 200 -11.86 5.55 -4.91
C PHE A 200 -12.38 6.26 -3.66
N ASP A 201 -12.99 5.53 -2.73
CA ASP A 201 -13.28 6.06 -1.40
C ASP A 201 -11.98 6.55 -0.74
N ARG A 202 -12.03 7.69 -0.04
CA ARG A 202 -10.85 8.34 0.52
C ARG A 202 -10.18 7.44 1.57
N GLU A 203 -10.96 6.87 2.48
CA GLU A 203 -10.41 6.00 3.53
C GLU A 203 -9.94 4.66 2.96
N HIS A 204 -10.58 4.16 1.91
CA HIS A 204 -10.10 3.01 1.17
C HIS A 204 -8.74 3.30 0.53
N LEU A 205 -8.60 4.39 -0.22
CA LEU A 205 -7.36 4.79 -0.88
C LEU A 205 -6.22 4.96 0.14
N LEU A 206 -6.49 5.66 1.25
CA LEU A 206 -5.52 5.81 2.34
C LEU A 206 -5.10 4.46 2.92
N ARG A 207 -6.05 3.55 3.21
CA ARG A 207 -5.73 2.19 3.67
C ARG A 207 -4.89 1.43 2.67
N VAL A 208 -5.19 1.53 1.37
CA VAL A 208 -4.43 0.84 0.34
C VAL A 208 -2.97 1.30 0.33
N LEU A 209 -2.75 2.60 0.32
CA LEU A 209 -1.41 3.18 0.38
C LEU A 209 -0.69 2.79 1.67
N ARG A 210 -1.36 2.88 2.82
CA ARG A 210 -0.74 2.59 4.13
C ARG A 210 -0.36 1.12 4.30
N ASP A 211 -1.24 0.20 3.89
CA ASP A 211 -1.18 -1.20 4.36
C ASP A 211 -1.17 -2.23 3.22
N TYR A 212 -1.65 -1.91 2.01
CA TYR A 212 -2.01 -2.94 1.02
C TYR A 212 -1.28 -2.89 -0.32
N VAL A 213 -0.43 -1.88 -0.56
CA VAL A 213 0.61 -1.95 -1.59
C VAL A 213 1.84 -2.63 -1.01
N ILE A 214 2.22 -3.77 -1.57
CA ILE A 214 3.25 -4.67 -1.03
C ILE A 214 4.36 -4.87 -2.05
N PHE A 215 5.61 -4.87 -1.57
CA PHE A 215 6.79 -5.20 -2.34
C PHE A 215 7.42 -6.49 -1.81
N PHE A 216 7.80 -7.39 -2.71
CA PHE A 216 8.52 -8.63 -2.43
C PHE A 216 9.85 -8.59 -3.17
N ARG A 217 10.92 -9.04 -2.50
CA ARG A 217 12.25 -9.25 -3.10
C ARG A 217 12.49 -10.74 -3.24
N ALA A 218 12.53 -11.25 -4.46
CA ALA A 218 12.80 -12.64 -4.76
C ALA A 218 13.58 -12.74 -6.07
N ASP A 219 14.51 -13.70 -6.16
CA ASP A 219 15.32 -13.95 -7.37
C ASP A 219 15.97 -12.68 -7.95
N ASP A 220 16.54 -11.84 -7.07
CA ASP A 220 17.13 -10.52 -7.38
C ASP A 220 16.18 -9.51 -8.06
N GLN A 221 14.87 -9.79 -8.02
CA GLN A 221 13.83 -8.93 -8.56
C GLN A 221 12.94 -8.38 -7.46
N VAL A 222 12.41 -7.18 -7.72
CA VAL A 222 11.38 -6.55 -6.91
C VAL A 222 10.04 -6.80 -7.60
N HIS A 223 9.08 -7.33 -6.85
CA HIS A 223 7.72 -7.55 -7.31
C HIS A 223 6.76 -6.72 -6.47
N LYS A 224 5.84 -6.01 -7.12
CA LYS A 224 4.86 -5.15 -6.45
C LYS A 224 3.44 -5.67 -6.63
N PHE A 225 2.65 -5.70 -5.56
CA PHE A 225 1.28 -6.20 -5.56
C PHE A 225 0.35 -5.28 -4.77
N ILE A 226 -0.94 -5.40 -5.06
CA ILE A 226 -2.01 -4.85 -4.21
C ILE A 226 -2.82 -6.03 -3.67
N LEU A 227 -3.15 -6.03 -2.38
CA LEU A 227 -4.03 -7.06 -1.84
C LEU A 227 -5.41 -6.99 -2.50
N ARG A 228 -6.06 -8.14 -2.69
CA ARG A 228 -7.42 -8.24 -3.24
C ARG A 228 -8.46 -7.91 -2.16
N PRO A 229 -9.72 -7.58 -2.53
CA PRO A 229 -10.70 -7.08 -1.56
C PRO A 229 -11.02 -8.11 -0.48
N HIS A 230 -11.07 -9.41 -0.82
CA HIS A 230 -11.27 -10.47 0.18
C HIS A 230 -10.09 -10.61 1.14
N GLN A 231 -8.85 -10.40 0.66
CA GLN A 231 -7.66 -10.42 1.52
C GLN A 231 -7.66 -9.24 2.48
N MET A 232 -7.94 -8.02 1.97
CA MET A 232 -8.06 -6.83 2.82
C MET A 232 -9.14 -7.03 3.91
N ARG A 233 -10.34 -7.52 3.54
CA ARG A 233 -11.40 -7.82 4.51
C ARG A 233 -10.98 -8.85 5.56
N ALA A 234 -10.23 -9.87 5.17
CA ALA A 234 -9.73 -10.88 6.09
C ALA A 234 -8.73 -10.27 7.07
N VAL A 235 -7.77 -9.46 6.60
CA VAL A 235 -6.80 -8.73 7.44
C VAL A 235 -7.54 -7.84 8.45
N GLU A 236 -8.47 -7.00 8.00
CA GLU A 236 -9.21 -6.10 8.90
C GLU A 236 -10.04 -6.86 9.95
N ARG A 237 -10.65 -7.99 9.56
CA ARG A 237 -11.38 -8.84 10.51
C ARG A 237 -10.48 -9.50 11.54
N ILE A 238 -9.28 -9.92 11.15
CA ILE A 238 -8.28 -10.48 12.07
C ILE A 238 -7.85 -9.39 13.07
N VAL A 239 -7.42 -8.23 12.57
CA VAL A 239 -6.93 -7.12 13.39
C VAL A 239 -7.99 -6.65 14.38
N ARG A 240 -9.22 -6.38 13.91
CA ARG A 240 -10.32 -5.95 14.76
C ARG A 240 -10.65 -6.97 15.86
N ARG A 241 -10.60 -8.26 15.55
CA ARG A 241 -10.86 -9.31 16.54
C ARG A 241 -9.77 -9.34 17.62
N VAL A 242 -8.51 -9.23 17.23
CA VAL A 242 -7.39 -9.22 18.17
C VAL A 242 -7.46 -7.99 19.09
N GLN A 243 -7.68 -6.79 18.54
CA GLN A 243 -7.82 -5.56 19.33
C GLN A 243 -8.96 -5.66 20.35
N LYS A 244 -10.17 -6.05 19.90
CA LYS A 244 -11.31 -6.24 20.80
C LYS A 244 -11.05 -7.28 21.88
N THR A 245 -10.33 -8.35 21.56
CA THR A 245 -9.97 -9.37 22.56
C THR A 245 -9.00 -8.81 23.59
N SER A 246 -8.07 -7.94 23.18
CA SER A 246 -7.14 -7.26 24.08
C SER A 246 -7.87 -6.33 25.04
N GLU A 247 -8.82 -5.54 24.54
CA GLU A 247 -9.67 -4.63 25.35
C GLU A 247 -10.55 -5.41 26.34
N VAL A 248 -11.16 -6.51 25.87
CA VAL A 248 -12.06 -7.35 26.70
C VAL A 248 -11.27 -8.27 27.65
N LEU A 249 -9.95 -8.42 27.53
CA LEU A 249 -9.20 -9.09 28.61
C LEU A 249 -9.18 -8.27 29.90
N GLU A 250 -9.46 -6.98 29.80
CA GLU A 250 -9.53 -6.03 30.93
C GLU A 250 -10.92 -5.95 31.56
N THR A 251 -11.97 -6.31 30.81
CA THR A 251 -13.37 -6.30 31.26
C THR A 251 -13.89 -7.73 31.26
N SER A 252 -14.48 -8.27 32.33
CA SER A 252 -14.82 -9.71 32.43
C SER A 252 -15.88 -10.25 31.45
N GLU A 253 -16.09 -9.62 30.28
CA GLU A 253 -16.92 -10.07 29.18
C GLU A 253 -16.28 -11.22 28.38
N VAL A 254 -17.13 -12.09 27.80
CA VAL A 254 -16.67 -13.21 26.98
C VAL A 254 -16.72 -12.81 25.50
N PHE A 255 -15.57 -12.49 24.92
CA PHE A 255 -15.44 -12.22 23.48
C PHE A 255 -14.77 -13.39 22.72
N PRO A 256 -15.24 -13.76 21.51
CA PRO A 256 -14.64 -14.85 20.73
C PRO A 256 -13.18 -14.54 20.33
N ARG A 257 -12.24 -15.29 20.92
CA ARG A 257 -10.78 -15.12 20.69
C ARG A 257 -10.28 -15.80 19.41
N THR A 258 -11.09 -16.66 18.80
CA THR A 258 -10.72 -17.46 17.63
C THR A 258 -11.59 -17.10 16.41
N GLY A 259 -11.14 -17.49 15.22
CA GLY A 259 -11.91 -17.30 14.00
C GLY A 259 -11.35 -18.11 12.84
N LEU A 260 -12.19 -18.37 11.84
CA LEU A 260 -11.84 -19.10 10.63
C LEU A 260 -11.93 -18.19 9.40
N ILE A 261 -10.86 -18.14 8.61
CA ILE A 261 -10.86 -17.51 7.28
C ILE A 261 -10.86 -18.61 6.23
N TRP A 262 -11.97 -18.74 5.50
CA TRP A 262 -12.08 -19.70 4.42
C TRP A 262 -11.77 -19.04 3.07
N HIS A 263 -10.60 -19.34 2.55
CA HIS A 263 -10.13 -18.91 1.24
C HIS A 263 -9.82 -20.13 0.35
N THR A 264 -10.14 -20.07 -0.95
CA THR A 264 -9.82 -21.11 -1.93
C THR A 264 -8.29 -21.25 -2.14
N GLN A 265 -7.83 -22.37 -2.71
CA GLN A 265 -6.43 -22.53 -3.09
C GLN A 265 -6.01 -21.48 -4.15
N GLY A 266 -4.79 -20.98 -4.08
CA GLY A 266 -4.28 -19.95 -5.02
C GLY A 266 -4.83 -18.52 -4.81
N SER A 267 -5.69 -18.30 -3.80
CA SER A 267 -6.30 -17.00 -3.52
C SER A 267 -5.40 -15.97 -2.81
N GLY A 268 -4.13 -16.33 -2.52
CA GLY A 268 -3.18 -15.49 -1.80
C GLY A 268 -3.31 -15.55 -0.26
N LYS A 269 -3.54 -16.75 0.30
CA LYS A 269 -3.64 -16.96 1.75
C LYS A 269 -2.38 -16.50 2.51
N THR A 270 -1.20 -16.89 2.03
CA THR A 270 0.09 -16.51 2.62
C THR A 270 0.25 -15.00 2.72
N LEU A 271 -0.05 -14.26 1.66
CA LEU A 271 0.02 -12.79 1.67
C LEU A 271 -0.94 -12.18 2.70
N THR A 272 -2.15 -12.73 2.81
CA THR A 272 -3.13 -12.31 3.84
C THR A 272 -2.55 -12.48 5.25
N MET A 273 -1.90 -13.62 5.52
CA MET A 273 -1.30 -13.92 6.82
C MET A 273 -0.16 -12.98 7.15
N ILE A 274 0.77 -12.77 6.20
CA ILE A 274 1.93 -11.90 6.38
C ILE A 274 1.50 -10.45 6.65
N VAL A 275 0.55 -9.92 5.87
CA VAL A 275 0.05 -8.55 6.07
C VAL A 275 -0.72 -8.41 7.39
N ALA A 276 -1.53 -9.42 7.77
CA ALA A 276 -2.19 -9.41 9.08
C ALA A 276 -1.17 -9.40 10.23
N ALA A 277 -0.16 -10.26 10.17
CA ALA A 277 0.94 -10.29 11.13
C ALA A 277 1.68 -8.95 11.20
N HIS A 278 1.98 -8.36 10.05
CA HIS A 278 2.70 -7.09 9.97
C HIS A 278 1.90 -5.95 10.58
N LYS A 279 0.59 -5.90 10.29
CA LYS A 279 -0.32 -4.90 10.83
C LYS A 279 -0.48 -5.04 12.34
N LEU A 280 -0.69 -6.25 12.84
CA LEU A 280 -0.78 -6.53 14.29
C LEU A 280 0.46 -6.04 15.04
N ARG A 281 1.66 -6.28 14.49
CA ARG A 281 2.90 -5.88 15.14
C ARG A 281 3.07 -4.37 15.30
N ARG A 282 2.48 -3.59 14.38
CA ARG A 282 2.54 -2.13 14.38
C ARG A 282 1.49 -1.46 15.25
N LEU A 283 0.56 -2.23 15.85
CA LEU A 283 -0.44 -1.67 16.75
C LEU A 283 0.20 -1.35 18.10
N PRO A 284 0.22 -0.07 18.53
CA PRO A 284 0.79 0.30 19.83
C PRO A 284 0.11 -0.42 20.99
N SER A 285 -1.21 -0.65 20.88
CA SER A 285 -2.02 -1.34 21.89
C SER A 285 -1.66 -2.81 22.12
N LEU A 286 -0.81 -3.42 21.27
CA LEU A 286 -0.39 -4.81 21.41
C LEU A 286 1.06 -4.96 21.88
N GLU A 287 1.76 -3.86 22.16
CA GLU A 287 3.11 -3.84 22.74
C GLU A 287 4.11 -4.81 22.05
N ASN A 288 4.19 -4.73 20.71
CA ASN A 288 5.05 -5.58 19.88
C ASN A 288 4.86 -7.09 20.18
N PRO A 289 3.70 -7.68 19.81
CA PRO A 289 3.31 -9.02 20.21
C PRO A 289 4.19 -10.11 19.58
N THR A 290 4.30 -11.25 20.27
CA THR A 290 4.81 -12.49 19.68
C THR A 290 3.75 -13.09 18.75
N LEU A 291 4.12 -13.35 17.51
CA LEU A 291 3.23 -13.92 16.49
C LEU A 291 3.68 -15.33 16.16
N LEU A 292 2.77 -16.30 16.24
CA LEU A 292 3.06 -17.70 15.96
C LEU A 292 2.34 -18.14 14.68
N VAL A 293 3.11 -18.53 13.66
CA VAL A 293 2.60 -19.11 12.42
C VAL A 293 2.85 -20.60 12.44
N VAL A 294 1.77 -21.38 12.52
CA VAL A 294 1.82 -22.84 12.53
C VAL A 294 1.42 -23.37 11.15
N VAL A 295 2.26 -24.22 10.58
CA VAL A 295 2.01 -24.92 9.31
C VAL A 295 2.03 -26.44 9.51
N ASP A 296 1.51 -27.17 8.54
CA ASP A 296 1.44 -28.63 8.63
C ASP A 296 2.78 -29.31 8.30
N ARG A 297 3.49 -28.87 7.25
CA ARG A 297 4.66 -29.58 6.70
C ARG A 297 5.93 -28.73 6.68
N LEU A 298 7.09 -29.40 6.68
CA LEU A 298 8.42 -28.75 6.64
C LEU A 298 8.66 -27.93 5.36
N GLU A 299 8.17 -28.39 4.21
CA GLU A 299 8.26 -27.62 2.95
C GLU A 299 7.47 -26.31 3.03
N LEU A 300 6.26 -26.36 3.62
CA LEU A 300 5.44 -25.17 3.85
C LEU A 300 6.07 -24.22 4.87
N GLU A 301 6.80 -24.75 5.86
CA GLU A 301 7.56 -23.96 6.83
C GLU A 301 8.68 -23.20 6.13
N ALA A 302 9.48 -23.88 5.29
CA ALA A 302 10.54 -23.26 4.50
C ALA A 302 9.98 -22.19 3.54
N GLN A 303 8.89 -22.51 2.83
CA GLN A 303 8.22 -21.56 1.94
C GLN A 303 7.67 -20.34 2.70
N MET A 304 7.12 -20.51 3.90
CA MET A 304 6.63 -19.40 4.71
C MET A 304 7.78 -18.47 5.13
N VAL A 305 8.93 -19.04 5.55
CA VAL A 305 10.13 -18.26 5.88
C VAL A 305 10.63 -17.46 4.68
N GLN A 306 10.74 -18.08 3.50
CA GLN A 306 11.14 -17.40 2.27
C GLN A 306 10.19 -16.25 1.91
N ASN A 307 8.87 -16.43 2.04
CA ASN A 307 7.91 -15.36 1.77
C ASN A 307 8.02 -14.21 2.78
N LEU A 308 8.31 -14.50 4.04
CA LEU A 308 8.53 -13.48 5.07
C LEU A 308 9.82 -12.69 4.83
N GLU A 309 10.89 -13.37 4.42
CA GLU A 309 12.15 -12.75 4.02
C GLU A 309 11.95 -11.87 2.78
N ALA A 310 11.27 -12.38 1.76
CA ALA A 310 10.94 -11.61 0.55
C ALA A 310 10.10 -10.37 0.84
N PHE A 311 9.16 -10.46 1.79
CA PHE A 311 8.38 -9.32 2.28
C PHE A 311 9.22 -8.32 3.09
N GLY A 312 10.38 -8.73 3.63
CA GLY A 312 11.18 -7.94 4.56
C GLY A 312 10.59 -7.90 5.97
N PHE A 313 9.93 -8.99 6.41
CA PHE A 313 9.36 -9.06 7.75
C PHE A 313 10.48 -9.12 8.81
N PRO A 314 10.52 -8.21 9.80
CA PRO A 314 11.60 -8.17 10.78
C PRO A 314 11.47 -9.28 11.83
N ALA A 315 12.57 -9.71 12.45
CA ALA A 315 12.60 -10.67 13.56
C ALA A 315 11.73 -11.93 13.31
N VAL A 316 12.10 -12.69 12.29
CA VAL A 316 11.50 -13.98 11.95
C VAL A 316 12.41 -15.10 12.44
N VAL A 317 11.87 -16.06 13.19
CA VAL A 317 12.61 -17.23 13.65
C VAL A 317 11.87 -18.51 13.27
N ARG A 318 12.61 -19.45 12.69
CA ARG A 318 12.14 -20.82 12.45
C ARG A 318 12.39 -21.69 13.67
N ALA A 319 11.33 -22.28 14.23
CA ALA A 319 11.45 -23.27 15.30
C ALA A 319 12.08 -24.55 14.76
N ARG A 320 13.27 -24.90 15.27
CA ARG A 320 14.08 -26.03 14.76
C ARG A 320 13.71 -27.38 15.38
N SER A 321 13.19 -27.38 16.60
CA SER A 321 12.82 -28.58 17.35
C SER A 321 11.76 -28.24 18.41
N LYS A 322 11.16 -29.26 19.03
CA LYS A 322 10.25 -29.10 20.19
C LYS A 322 10.90 -28.31 21.31
N LYS A 323 12.15 -28.65 21.65
CA LYS A 323 12.94 -27.95 22.67
C LYS A 323 13.14 -26.48 22.30
N HIS A 324 13.57 -26.20 21.07
CA HIS A 324 13.78 -24.82 20.61
C HIS A 324 12.48 -24.00 20.62
N LEU A 325 11.34 -24.59 20.25
CA LEU A 325 10.03 -23.91 20.34
C LEU A 325 9.68 -23.56 21.79
N ARG A 326 9.87 -24.49 22.74
CA ARG A 326 9.66 -24.22 24.16
C ARG A 326 10.57 -23.12 24.68
N ASP A 327 11.85 -23.14 24.29
CA ASP A 327 12.82 -22.12 24.68
C ASP A 327 12.41 -20.73 24.16
N LEU A 328 11.95 -20.64 22.90
CA LEU A 328 11.43 -19.40 22.31
C LEU A 328 10.19 -18.89 23.03
N LEU A 329 9.23 -19.76 23.35
CA LEU A 329 7.99 -19.38 24.04
C LEU A 329 8.20 -19.06 25.53
N ALA A 330 9.20 -19.65 26.17
CA ALA A 330 9.58 -19.35 27.54
C ALA A 330 10.40 -18.05 27.63
N SER A 331 11.11 -17.68 26.55
CA SER A 331 11.80 -16.40 26.44
C SER A 331 10.82 -15.26 26.12
N ASP A 332 11.20 -14.02 26.43
CA ASP A 332 10.44 -12.82 26.04
C ASP A 332 10.66 -12.47 24.55
N TYR A 333 10.59 -13.47 23.66
CA TYR A 333 10.84 -13.27 22.23
C TYR A 333 9.71 -12.47 21.58
N ARG A 334 10.03 -11.25 21.13
CA ARG A 334 9.09 -10.34 20.44
C ARG A 334 9.33 -10.32 18.93
N GLY A 335 8.73 -11.27 18.24
CA GLY A 335 8.83 -11.40 16.79
C GLY A 335 7.85 -12.42 16.22
N LEU A 336 8.14 -12.90 15.01
CA LEU A 336 7.34 -13.93 14.36
C LEU A 336 8.07 -15.28 14.43
N ILE A 337 7.40 -16.29 14.97
CA ILE A 337 7.87 -17.66 15.05
C ILE A 337 7.13 -18.48 13.99
N VAL A 338 7.87 -19.12 13.08
CA VAL A 338 7.32 -20.12 12.15
C VAL A 338 7.61 -21.51 12.69
N THR A 339 6.60 -22.35 12.79
CA THR A 339 6.71 -23.70 13.34
C THR A 339 5.79 -24.68 12.62
N THR A 340 6.00 -25.98 12.85
CA THR A 340 5.13 -27.05 12.34
C THR A 340 4.27 -27.62 13.46
N ILE A 341 3.07 -28.12 13.14
CA ILE A 341 2.15 -28.70 14.12
C ILE A 341 2.78 -29.83 14.96
N HIS A 342 3.61 -30.67 14.35
CA HIS A 342 4.30 -31.79 15.01
C HIS A 342 5.29 -31.37 16.12
N LYS A 343 5.60 -30.06 16.24
CA LYS A 343 6.49 -29.54 17.30
C LYS A 343 5.73 -29.21 18.59
N PHE A 344 4.40 -29.34 18.61
CA PHE A 344 3.57 -29.16 19.80
C PHE A 344 3.26 -30.46 20.54
N ASP A 345 3.49 -31.60 19.89
CA ASP A 345 3.29 -32.93 20.48
C ASP A 345 4.31 -33.27 21.57
#